data_AF-A0A9W4HZP1-F1
#
_entry.id   AF-A0A9W4HZP1-F1
#
_cell.length_a   1.000
_cell.length_b   1.000
_cell.length_c   1.000
_cell.angle_alpha   90.00
_cell.angle_beta   90.00
_cell.angle_gamma   90.00
#
_symmetry.space_group_name_H-M   'P 1'
#
loop_
_entity.id
_entity.type
_entity.pdbx_description
1 polymer ?
#
loop_
_entity_poly.entity_id
_entity_poly.type
_entity_poly.pdbx_seq_one_letter_code
_entity_poly.pdbx_strand_id
1 'polypeptide(L)'
;MMGTVLPSLISPADRMESPNSSPDQEKEEQQPSELPILSDKDNNVEPSDHVLPLTSTSQHEEVTRHTLATEPFQPILKVLADLERDDPKFAFPAARLVGFYRRLWESCVPKHIDVQKIDQSNEILKESGTHLRKERDGLQLHHDKQLARLRFF
;
A
#
# COMPACT_ATOMS: atom_id res chain seq x y z
N MET A 1 -12.83 -55.41 -29.02
CA MET A 1 -13.10 -56.63 -28.21
C MET A 1 -11.74 -57.17 -27.80
N MET A 2 -11.30 -57.29 -26.55
CA MET A 2 -11.88 -57.29 -25.20
C MET A 2 -10.77 -56.68 -24.30
N GLY A 3 -10.97 -55.92 -23.22
CA GLY A 3 -12.05 -55.98 -22.25
C GLY A 3 -11.77 -57.07 -21.22
N THR A 4 -10.86 -56.86 -20.26
CA THR A 4 -10.88 -57.64 -19.00
C THR A 4 -10.31 -56.83 -17.84
N VAL A 5 -11.08 -56.82 -16.76
CA VAL A 5 -10.99 -56.03 -15.54
C VAL A 5 -10.67 -56.98 -14.38
N LEU A 6 -9.61 -56.67 -13.59
CA LEU A 6 -9.36 -56.82 -12.12
C LEU A 6 -9.78 -58.17 -11.42
N PRO A 7 -9.58 -58.44 -10.10
CA PRO A 7 -9.12 -57.60 -8.97
C PRO A 7 -8.18 -58.26 -7.92
N SER A 8 -7.83 -57.43 -6.91
CA SER A 8 -7.61 -57.75 -5.48
C SER A 8 -6.29 -58.33 -4.98
N LEU A 9 -5.72 -57.67 -3.96
CA LEU A 9 -5.68 -58.10 -2.53
C LEU A 9 -5.07 -56.93 -1.71
N ILE A 10 -5.81 -56.28 -0.81
CA ILE A 10 -5.80 -56.49 0.67
C ILE A 10 -4.37 -56.42 1.26
N SER A 11 -3.99 -55.60 2.25
CA SER A 11 -4.71 -54.92 3.32
C SER A 11 -3.95 -53.68 3.84
N PRO A 12 -4.67 -52.74 4.48
CA PRO A 12 -4.14 -51.79 5.46
C PRO A 12 -4.07 -52.44 6.86
N ALA A 13 -3.05 -52.12 7.62
CA ALA A 13 -2.95 -52.33 9.07
C ALA A 13 -2.22 -51.08 9.59
N ASP A 14 -2.62 -50.37 10.63
CA ASP A 14 -3.52 -50.71 11.73
C ASP A 14 -3.85 -49.40 12.49
N ARG A 15 -5.03 -49.37 13.16
CA ARG A 15 -5.37 -48.63 14.41
C ARG A 15 -5.55 -47.09 14.38
N MET A 16 -6.57 -46.47 15.00
CA MET A 16 -7.67 -46.92 15.88
C MET A 16 -8.92 -46.03 15.70
N GLU A 17 -10.10 -46.64 15.83
CA GLU A 17 -11.38 -45.98 16.13
C GLU A 17 -11.53 -45.69 17.64
N SER A 18 -12.01 -44.45 17.94
CA SER A 18 -13.08 -44.00 18.87
C SER A 18 -13.23 -44.59 20.29
N PRO A 19 -13.73 -43.80 21.29
CA PRO A 19 -15.19 -43.66 21.39
C PRO A 19 -15.73 -42.28 21.85
N ASN A 20 -16.98 -42.06 21.44
CA ASN A 20 -17.93 -41.01 21.79
C ASN A 20 -18.19 -40.82 23.30
N SER A 21 -18.48 -39.58 23.74
CA SER A 21 -19.66 -39.26 24.58
C SER A 21 -19.89 -37.74 24.71
N SER A 22 -21.05 -37.28 24.22
CA SER A 22 -21.76 -36.01 24.58
C SER A 22 -22.54 -36.21 25.92
N PRO A 23 -23.35 -35.27 26.50
CA PRO A 23 -23.96 -34.04 25.94
C PRO A 23 -24.10 -32.83 26.91
N ASP A 24 -24.98 -31.89 26.54
CA ASP A 24 -25.55 -30.68 27.19
C ASP A 24 -24.88 -29.35 26.81
N GLN A 25 -25.58 -28.33 26.30
CA GLN A 25 -27.02 -28.07 26.21
C GLN A 25 -27.34 -27.04 25.11
N GLU A 26 -28.54 -27.18 24.58
CA GLU A 26 -29.21 -26.37 23.56
C GLU A 26 -29.42 -24.91 23.99
N LYS A 27 -29.31 -23.95 23.06
CA LYS A 27 -30.45 -23.09 22.65
C LYS A 27 -30.07 -22.00 21.63
N GLU A 28 -30.73 -22.12 20.48
CA GLU A 28 -31.47 -21.09 19.76
C GLU A 28 -30.76 -19.80 19.32
N GLU A 29 -30.54 -19.73 18.00
CA GLU A 29 -30.52 -18.51 17.20
C GLU A 29 -31.78 -17.67 17.47
N GLN A 30 -31.62 -16.39 17.83
CA GLN A 30 -32.65 -15.36 17.61
C GLN A 30 -32.04 -13.94 17.62
N GLN A 31 -32.05 -13.36 16.42
CA GLN A 31 -32.12 -11.94 16.01
C GLN A 31 -31.26 -10.83 16.65
N PRO A 32 -30.71 -9.89 15.83
CA PRO A 32 -30.14 -8.64 16.31
C PRO A 32 -31.25 -7.63 16.61
N SER A 33 -31.30 -7.12 17.83
CA SER A 33 -32.20 -6.04 18.23
C SER A 33 -31.77 -4.70 17.61
N GLU A 34 -32.68 -4.08 16.86
CA GLU A 34 -32.59 -2.74 16.28
C GLU A 34 -32.24 -1.68 17.35
N LEU A 35 -31.30 -0.79 17.01
CA LEU A 35 -31.07 0.46 17.75
C LEU A 35 -32.01 1.55 17.20
N PRO A 36 -32.58 2.44 18.04
CA PRO A 36 -33.51 3.45 17.58
C PRO A 36 -32.79 4.53 16.78
N ILE A 37 -33.27 4.74 15.55
CA ILE A 37 -32.94 5.88 14.70
C ILE A 37 -33.56 7.13 15.33
N LEU A 38 -32.74 8.07 15.83
CA LEU A 38 -33.16 9.44 16.10
C LEU A 38 -32.50 10.34 15.06
N SER A 39 -33.25 10.60 13.99
CA SER A 39 -32.99 11.63 12.99
C SER A 39 -33.74 12.89 13.40
N ASP A 40 -33.05 14.03 13.44
CA ASP A 40 -33.48 15.33 12.88
C ASP A 40 -32.35 16.34 13.15
N LYS A 41 -31.49 16.61 12.16
CA LYS A 41 -31.65 17.61 11.08
C LYS A 41 -31.00 18.94 11.48
N ASP A 42 -29.87 19.25 10.85
CA ASP A 42 -29.60 20.60 10.34
C ASP A 42 -28.46 20.61 9.31
N ASN A 43 -28.87 20.81 8.06
CA ASN A 43 -28.22 21.60 7.01
C ASN A 43 -26.68 21.72 7.03
N ASN A 44 -25.99 20.90 6.25
CA ASN A 44 -24.88 21.42 5.46
C ASN A 44 -24.70 20.60 4.18
N VAL A 45 -24.43 21.33 3.10
CA VAL A 45 -24.11 20.84 1.78
C VAL A 45 -22.93 19.85 1.88
N GLU A 46 -23.17 18.66 1.36
CA GLU A 46 -22.21 17.68 0.83
C GLU A 46 -20.74 18.16 0.69
N PRO A 47 -19.77 17.37 1.17
CA PRO A 47 -18.66 16.97 0.34
C PRO A 47 -18.99 15.56 -0.10
N SER A 48 -19.29 15.46 -1.39
CA SER A 48 -19.47 14.21 -2.11
C SER A 48 -18.36 13.29 -1.65
N ASP A 49 -18.68 12.03 -1.38
CA ASP A 49 -17.71 10.95 -1.30
C ASP A 49 -16.94 10.97 -2.63
N HIS A 50 -15.91 11.80 -2.67
CA HIS A 50 -14.90 11.80 -3.69
C HIS A 50 -14.09 10.55 -3.38
N VAL A 51 -14.64 9.41 -3.81
CA VAL A 51 -13.81 8.35 -4.38
C VAL A 51 -12.93 9.06 -5.38
N LEU A 52 -11.74 9.46 -4.92
CA LEU A 52 -10.71 10.03 -5.77
C LEU A 52 -10.60 9.05 -6.93
N PRO A 53 -10.84 9.49 -8.18
CA PRO A 53 -10.71 8.59 -9.30
C PRO A 53 -9.30 8.03 -9.22
N LEU A 54 -9.15 6.74 -8.91
CA LEU A 54 -7.85 6.07 -8.83
C LEU A 54 -7.10 6.19 -10.17
N THR A 55 -7.83 6.51 -11.24
CA THR A 55 -7.35 6.91 -12.56
C THR A 55 -6.60 8.25 -12.57
N SER A 56 -6.95 9.22 -11.72
CA SER A 56 -6.34 10.56 -11.70
C SER A 56 -4.93 10.55 -11.08
N THR A 57 -4.73 9.77 -10.01
CA THR A 57 -3.40 9.59 -9.39
C THR A 57 -2.43 8.87 -10.32
N SER A 58 -2.91 7.83 -11.01
CA SER A 58 -2.13 7.06 -12.01
C SER A 58 -1.67 7.94 -13.18
N GLN A 59 -2.56 8.77 -13.72
CA GLN A 59 -2.22 9.68 -14.82
C GLN A 59 -1.24 10.78 -14.40
N HIS A 60 -1.41 11.34 -13.20
CA HIS A 60 -0.48 12.34 -12.68
C HIS A 60 0.91 11.75 -12.44
N GLU A 61 1.01 10.55 -11.87
CA GLU A 61 2.27 9.84 -11.72
C GLU A 61 2.91 9.51 -13.07
N GLU A 62 2.11 9.16 -14.08
CA GLU A 62 2.62 8.92 -15.42
C GLU A 62 3.23 10.18 -16.05
N VAL A 63 2.53 11.31 -15.99
CA VAL A 63 3.06 12.58 -16.48
C VAL A 63 4.33 12.95 -15.73
N THR A 64 4.36 12.78 -14.41
CA THR A 64 5.54 13.06 -13.58
C THR A 64 6.71 12.15 -13.94
N ARG A 65 6.46 10.84 -14.15
CA ARG A 65 7.47 9.87 -14.61
C ARG A 65 8.06 10.27 -15.95
N HIS A 66 7.21 10.67 -16.91
CA HIS A 66 7.65 11.08 -18.24
C HIS A 66 8.48 12.36 -18.18
N THR A 67 8.08 13.36 -17.39
CA THR A 67 8.85 14.61 -17.19
C THR A 67 10.22 14.32 -16.59
N LEU A 68 10.28 13.57 -15.48
CA LEU A 68 11.54 13.18 -14.83
C LEU A 68 12.44 12.33 -15.74
N ALA A 69 11.85 11.60 -16.70
CA ALA A 69 12.58 10.80 -17.66
C ALA A 69 13.13 11.57 -18.86
N THR A 70 12.52 12.69 -19.24
CA THR A 70 12.87 13.42 -20.47
C THR A 70 13.53 14.77 -20.25
N GLU A 71 13.30 15.43 -19.11
CA GLU A 71 13.94 16.70 -18.76
C GLU A 71 15.48 16.60 -18.72
N PRO A 72 16.09 15.59 -18.06
CA PRO A 72 17.56 15.50 -17.96
C PRO A 72 18.25 15.31 -19.31
N PHE A 73 17.50 14.85 -20.32
CA PHE A 73 18.02 14.51 -21.64
C PHE A 73 17.87 15.64 -22.66
N GLN A 74 17.13 16.71 -22.37
CA GLN A 74 16.94 17.81 -23.33
C GLN A 74 18.27 18.36 -23.91
N PRO A 75 19.34 18.58 -23.11
CA PRO A 75 20.60 19.08 -23.65
C PRO A 75 21.25 18.11 -24.63
N ILE A 76 21.27 16.81 -24.31
CA ILE A 76 21.92 15.81 -25.16
C ILE A 76 21.12 15.51 -26.42
N LEU A 77 19.80 15.58 -26.37
CA LEU A 77 18.94 15.46 -27.56
C LEU A 77 19.20 16.60 -28.55
N LYS A 78 19.44 17.82 -28.06
CA LYS A 78 19.85 18.95 -28.90
C LYS A 78 21.22 18.71 -29.54
N VAL A 79 22.21 18.27 -28.76
CA VAL A 79 23.54 17.92 -29.28
C VAL A 79 23.46 16.82 -30.32
N LEU A 80 22.58 15.82 -30.17
CA LEU A 80 22.37 14.78 -31.16
C LEU A 80 21.76 15.33 -32.46
N ALA A 81 20.83 16.27 -32.38
CA ALA A 81 20.25 16.93 -33.55
C ALA A 81 21.29 17.77 -34.31
N ASP A 82 22.18 18.46 -33.58
CA ASP A 82 23.29 19.19 -34.19
C ASP A 82 24.31 18.21 -34.82
N LEU A 83 24.62 17.11 -34.13
CA LEU A 83 25.52 16.07 -34.62
C LEU A 83 25.00 15.35 -35.88
N GLU A 84 23.69 15.16 -36.01
CA GLU A 84 23.06 14.62 -37.22
C GLU A 84 23.30 15.51 -38.45
N ARG A 85 23.37 16.83 -38.24
CA ARG A 85 23.64 17.81 -39.30
C ARG A 85 25.13 17.94 -39.62
N ASP A 86 25.97 17.98 -38.58
CA ASP A 86 27.39 18.30 -38.71
C ASP A 86 28.25 17.06 -39.00
N ASP A 87 27.93 15.91 -38.42
CA ASP A 87 28.71 14.68 -38.56
C ASP A 87 27.85 13.38 -38.51
N PRO A 88 27.11 13.07 -39.60
CA PRO A 88 26.12 12.00 -39.61
C PRO A 88 26.69 10.58 -39.38
N LYS A 89 28.00 10.35 -39.58
CA LYS A 89 28.62 9.04 -39.30
C LYS A 89 28.57 8.68 -37.81
N PHE A 90 28.52 9.66 -36.91
CA PHE A 90 28.48 9.42 -35.47
C PHE A 90 27.09 9.65 -34.86
N ALA A 91 26.20 10.34 -35.57
CA ALA A 91 24.85 10.65 -35.10
C ALA A 91 24.07 9.40 -34.69
N PHE A 92 24.03 8.38 -35.54
CA PHE A 92 23.30 7.14 -35.22
C PHE A 92 23.92 6.34 -34.06
N PRO A 93 25.25 6.07 -34.02
CA PRO A 93 25.87 5.45 -32.86
C PRO A 93 25.64 6.22 -31.54
N ALA A 94 25.76 7.54 -31.56
CA ALA A 94 25.56 8.38 -30.38
C ALA A 94 24.08 8.35 -29.92
N ALA A 95 23.13 8.50 -30.85
CA ALA A 95 21.70 8.42 -30.56
C ALA A 95 21.32 7.05 -29.99
N ARG A 96 21.91 5.97 -30.51
CA ARG A 96 21.69 4.61 -29.99
C ARG A 96 22.19 4.47 -28.56
N LEU A 97 23.36 5.01 -28.22
CA LEU A 97 23.89 4.99 -26.86
C LEU A 97 22.99 5.78 -25.89
N VAL A 98 22.62 7.00 -26.27
CA VAL A 98 21.72 7.85 -25.48
C VAL A 98 20.36 7.18 -25.29
N GLY A 99 19.85 6.50 -26.31
CA GLY A 99 18.62 5.71 -26.24
C GLY A 99 18.70 4.57 -25.20
N PHE A 100 19.82 3.87 -25.09
CA PHE A 100 20.00 2.85 -24.06
C PHE A 100 20.03 3.45 -22.65
N TYR A 101 20.78 4.53 -22.46
CA TYR A 101 20.88 5.17 -21.16
C TYR A 101 19.55 5.79 -20.72
N ARG A 102 18.78 6.39 -21.64
CA ARG A 102 17.43 6.88 -21.35
C ARG A 102 16.49 5.78 -20.86
N ARG A 103 16.50 4.61 -21.49
CA ARG A 103 15.69 3.46 -21.04
C ARG A 103 16.09 2.95 -19.65
N LEU A 104 17.40 2.93 -19.37
CA LEU A 104 17.90 2.58 -18.03
C LEU A 104 17.44 3.61 -16.99
N TRP A 105 17.52 4.90 -17.32
CA TRP A 105 17.02 5.97 -16.47
C TRP A 105 15.52 5.83 -16.19
N GLU A 106 14.70 5.62 -17.23
CA GLU A 106 13.26 5.38 -17.12
C GLU A 106 12.90 4.22 -16.19
N SER A 107 13.74 3.17 -16.16
CA SER A 107 13.54 2.04 -15.24
C SER A 107 13.80 2.39 -13.77
N CYS A 108 14.53 3.48 -13.50
CA CYS A 108 14.88 3.95 -12.17
C CYS A 108 13.93 5.04 -11.65
N VAL A 109 13.27 5.80 -12.52
CA VAL A 109 12.34 6.88 -12.15
C VAL A 109 11.20 6.42 -11.22
N PRO A 110 10.56 5.26 -11.39
CA PRO A 110 9.54 4.77 -10.47
C PRO A 110 10.05 4.64 -9.03
N LYS A 111 11.28 4.15 -8.84
CA LYS A 111 11.90 4.00 -7.51
C LYS A 111 12.11 5.36 -6.83
N HIS A 112 12.37 6.42 -7.61
CA HIS A 112 12.53 7.76 -7.06
C HIS A 112 11.21 8.31 -6.51
N ILE A 113 10.09 8.05 -7.19
CA ILE A 113 8.76 8.44 -6.73
C ILE A 113 8.40 7.69 -5.42
N ASP A 114 8.70 6.39 -5.37
CA ASP A 114 8.46 5.61 -4.14
C ASP A 114 9.30 6.11 -2.97
N VAL A 115 10.58 6.46 -3.20
CA VAL A 115 11.44 7.07 -2.17
C VAL A 115 10.84 8.38 -1.67
N GLN A 116 10.39 9.28 -2.56
CA GLN A 116 9.73 10.53 -2.13
C GLN A 116 8.48 10.28 -1.28
N LYS A 117 7.63 9.32 -1.67
CA LYS A 117 6.42 8.97 -0.90
C LYS A 117 6.77 8.42 0.48
N ILE A 118 7.80 7.58 0.57
CA ILE A 118 8.29 7.03 1.82
C ILE A 118 8.83 8.15 2.71
N ASP A 119 9.62 9.07 2.17
CA ASP A 119 10.17 10.20 2.91
C ASP A 119 9.07 11.11 3.46
N GLN A 120 8.05 11.42 2.65
CA GLN A 120 6.87 12.16 3.09
C GLN A 120 6.14 11.45 4.24
N SER A 121 5.93 10.13 4.09
CA SER A 121 5.25 9.32 5.12
C SER A 121 6.06 9.26 6.41
N ASN A 122 7.39 9.18 6.31
CA ASN A 122 8.29 9.19 7.46
C ASN A 122 8.26 10.52 8.21
N GLU A 123 8.18 11.65 7.51
CA GLU A 123 8.06 12.96 8.18
C GLU A 123 6.71 13.09 8.90
N ILE A 124 5.60 12.65 8.30
CA ILE A 124 4.28 12.61 8.97
C ILE A 124 4.33 11.71 10.20
N LEU A 125 4.95 10.53 10.09
CA LEU A 125 5.10 9.60 11.20
C LEU A 125 5.93 10.20 12.33
N LYS A 126 7.00 10.91 11.99
CA LYS A 126 7.87 11.59 12.95
C LYS A 126 7.14 12.71 13.67
N GLU A 127 6.38 13.55 12.95
CA GLU A 127 5.51 14.57 13.55
C GLU A 127 4.49 13.93 14.51
N SER A 128 3.79 12.90 14.06
CA SER A 128 2.83 12.16 14.88
C SER A 128 3.49 11.55 16.13
N GLY A 129 4.70 11.04 15.99
CA GLY A 129 5.50 10.51 17.10
C GLY A 129 5.90 11.59 18.11
N THR A 130 6.22 12.80 17.66
CA THR A 130 6.48 13.94 18.57
C THR A 130 5.22 14.36 19.31
N HIS A 131 4.07 14.36 18.64
CA HIS A 131 2.77 14.68 19.24
C HIS A 131 2.40 13.66 20.33
N LEU A 132 2.46 12.36 20.02
CA LEU A 132 2.15 11.30 21.00
C LEU A 132 3.09 11.33 22.20
N ARG A 133 4.36 11.67 21.99
CA ARG A 133 5.33 11.85 23.09
C ARG A 133 4.89 12.96 24.04
N LYS A 134 4.45 14.10 23.50
CA LYS A 134 3.95 15.23 24.29
C LYS A 134 2.71 14.86 25.09
N GLU A 135 1.76 14.17 24.47
CA GLU A 135 0.53 13.70 25.15
C GLU A 135 0.86 12.73 26.29
N ARG A 136 1.76 11.77 26.05
CA ARG A 136 2.25 10.85 27.08
C ARG A 136 2.88 11.61 28.26
N ASP A 137 3.75 12.58 27.98
CA ASP A 137 4.44 13.34 29.03
C ASP A 137 3.45 14.20 29.83
N GLY A 138 2.45 14.78 29.16
CA GLY A 138 1.34 15.46 29.83
C GLY A 138 0.56 14.53 30.75
N LEU A 139 0.20 13.34 30.26
CA LEU A 139 -0.53 12.35 31.04
C LEU A 139 0.27 11.86 32.25
N GLN A 140 1.57 11.61 32.08
CA GLN A 140 2.48 11.23 33.17
C GLN A 140 2.54 12.33 34.23
N LEU A 141 2.70 13.59 33.83
CA LEU A 141 2.72 14.73 34.75
C LEU A 141 1.40 14.84 35.53
N HIS A 142 0.27 14.63 34.85
CA HIS A 142 -1.04 14.60 35.51
C HIS A 142 -1.14 13.47 36.53
N HIS A 143 -0.68 12.27 36.18
CA HIS A 143 -0.65 11.12 37.07
C HIS A 143 0.19 11.39 38.33
N ASP A 144 1.42 11.87 38.16
CA ASP A 144 2.34 12.16 39.27
C ASP A 144 1.78 13.23 40.20
N LYS A 145 1.09 14.25 39.64
CA LYS A 145 0.40 15.28 40.43
C LYS A 145 -0.70 14.70 41.30
N GLN A 146 -1.46 13.73 40.81
CA GLN A 146 -2.50 13.07 41.62
C GLN A 146 -1.87 12.21 42.72
N LEU A 147 -0.82 11.46 42.41
CA LEU A 147 -0.07 10.70 43.42
C LEU A 147 0.49 11.60 44.52
N ALA A 148 1.05 12.76 44.16
CA ALA A 148 1.56 13.73 45.11
C ALA A 148 0.45 14.23 46.04
N ARG A 149 -0.74 14.55 45.51
CA ARG A 149 -1.90 14.97 46.31
C ARG A 149 -2.36 13.90 47.29
N LEU A 150 -2.37 12.63 46.87
CA LEU A 150 -2.83 11.53 47.70
C LEU A 150 -1.88 11.25 48.87
N ARG A 151 -0.57 11.50 48.71
CA ARG A 151 0.43 11.33 49.78
C ARG A 151 0.31 12.31 50.95
N PHE A 152 -0.53 13.35 50.83
CA PHE A 152 -0.79 14.32 51.90
C PHE A 152 -2.02 13.95 52.76
N PHE A 153 -2.70 12.85 52.46
CA PHE A 153 -3.77 12.25 53.28
C PHE A 153 -3.28 10.93 53.89
#